data_AF-A0A7Y0X9J3-F1
#
_entry.id   AF-A0A7Y0X9J3-F1
#
_cell.length_a   1.000
_cell.length_b   1.000
_cell.length_c   1.000
_cell.angle_alpha   90.00
_cell.angle_beta   90.00
_cell.angle_gamma   90.00
#
_symmetry.space_group_name_H-M   'P 1'
#
loop_
_entity.id
_entity.type
_entity.pdbx_description
1 polymer ?
#
loop_
_entity_poly.entity_id
_entity_poly.type
_entity_poly.pdbx_seq_one_letter_code
_entity_poly.pdbx_strand_id
1 'polypeptide(L)'
;EWTASESQLNVRQVYAELNKLSMFSESSAFADATFWAGKRFDRDNFDIHFFDSDIVFLSGTGAGVYDIQMSDSWKVNVSIYGRDFGEIDSSSTDVENYIATMNNRFGNWQLMLSGMTSADNNDRVEGAADKGLHAMFAYHGDTCFGMSEGFSKTGILMGDGLGAELKGIGSHGDLLEDAKAVRLFSYGVTRIGVNWRVAP
;
A
#
# COMPACT_ATOMS: atom_id res chain seq x y z
N GLU A 1 26.95 -21.05 14.30
CA GLU A 1 26.84 -19.67 13.79
C GLU A 1 26.64 -19.57 12.28
N TRP A 2 26.82 -20.65 11.49
CA TRP A 2 26.50 -20.67 10.06
C TRP A 2 25.06 -21.17 9.80
N THR A 3 24.24 -20.36 9.14
CA THR A 3 22.80 -20.61 8.94
C THR A 3 22.42 -20.92 7.48
N ALA A 4 23.33 -21.44 6.65
CA ALA A 4 23.03 -21.62 5.22
C ALA A 4 21.83 -22.53 4.94
N SER A 5 21.60 -23.58 5.75
CA SER A 5 20.44 -24.47 5.61
C SER A 5 19.11 -23.80 5.93
N GLU A 6 19.14 -22.66 6.61
CA GLU A 6 17.96 -21.89 7.05
C GLU A 6 17.90 -20.50 6.38
N SER A 7 18.83 -20.20 5.47
CA SER A 7 18.94 -18.88 4.85
C SER A 7 17.71 -18.58 4.00
N GLN A 8 17.04 -17.47 4.31
CA GLN A 8 15.94 -16.91 3.54
C GLN A 8 16.38 -15.63 2.79
N LEU A 9 17.69 -15.49 2.51
CA LEU A 9 18.21 -14.32 1.80
C LEU A 9 17.55 -14.21 0.41
N ASN A 10 16.87 -13.11 0.16
CA ASN A 10 16.12 -12.90 -1.08
C ASN A 10 16.16 -11.44 -1.53
N VAL A 11 15.86 -11.22 -2.81
CA VAL A 11 15.76 -9.87 -3.40
C VAL A 11 14.32 -9.37 -3.30
N ARG A 12 14.11 -8.44 -2.36
CA ARG A 12 12.78 -7.87 -2.09
C ARG A 12 12.40 -6.72 -3.03
N GLN A 13 13.37 -5.94 -3.53
CA GLN A 13 13.14 -4.77 -4.37
C GLN A 13 14.25 -4.61 -5.42
N VAL A 14 13.86 -4.30 -6.66
CA VAL A 14 14.73 -3.89 -7.78
C VAL A 14 13.89 -2.97 -8.67
N TYR A 15 14.15 -1.67 -8.63
CA TYR A 15 13.37 -0.68 -9.37
C TYR A 15 14.21 0.54 -9.75
N ALA A 16 13.69 1.33 -10.69
CA ALA A 16 14.22 2.63 -11.06
C ALA A 16 13.19 3.72 -10.79
N GLU A 17 13.65 4.92 -10.45
CA GLU A 17 12.86 6.13 -10.32
C GLU A 17 13.44 7.22 -11.22
N LEU A 18 12.56 7.95 -11.90
CA LEU A 18 12.88 9.09 -12.74
C LEU A 18 12.03 10.27 -12.27
N ASN A 19 12.66 11.24 -11.63
CA ASN A 19 12.00 12.43 -11.11
C ASN A 19 12.34 13.67 -11.94
N LYS A 20 11.44 14.66 -11.92
CA LYS A 20 11.66 15.99 -12.52
C LYS A 20 12.18 15.91 -13.96
N LEU A 21 11.58 15.03 -14.75
CA LEU A 21 11.93 14.85 -16.15
C LEU A 21 11.72 16.16 -16.90
N SER A 22 12.75 16.62 -17.63
CA SER A 22 12.73 17.91 -18.33
C SER A 22 11.57 18.03 -19.33
N MET A 23 11.13 16.92 -19.92
CA MET A 23 9.94 16.90 -20.81
C MET A 23 8.63 17.31 -20.12
N PHE A 24 8.58 17.29 -18.78
CA PHE A 24 7.42 17.67 -17.98
C PHE A 24 7.62 18.99 -17.22
N SER A 25 8.70 19.74 -17.45
CA SER A 25 9.00 20.96 -16.67
C SER A 25 7.89 22.02 -16.72
N GLU A 26 7.22 22.14 -17.85
CA GLU A 26 6.12 23.10 -18.06
C GLU A 26 4.74 22.52 -17.66
N SER A 27 4.69 21.27 -17.19
CA SER A 27 3.44 20.63 -16.78
C SER A 27 3.12 20.99 -15.34
N SER A 28 1.99 21.67 -15.12
CA SER A 28 1.48 21.92 -13.76
C SER A 28 1.22 20.64 -12.97
N ALA A 29 0.93 19.52 -13.64
CA ALA A 29 0.63 18.25 -13.00
C ALA A 29 1.86 17.35 -12.80
N PHE A 30 2.80 17.36 -13.74
CA PHE A 30 3.90 16.38 -13.77
C PHE A 30 5.29 16.97 -13.52
N ALA A 31 5.45 18.29 -13.36
CA ALA A 31 6.75 18.92 -13.17
C ALA A 31 7.55 18.35 -11.98
N ASP A 32 6.86 18.02 -10.89
CA ASP A 32 7.46 17.41 -9.68
C ASP A 32 7.17 15.91 -9.55
N ALA A 33 6.55 15.29 -10.56
CA ALA A 33 6.19 13.89 -10.50
C ALA A 33 7.42 12.97 -10.57
N THR A 34 7.30 11.80 -9.93
CA THR A 34 8.31 10.73 -9.98
C THR A 34 7.73 9.50 -10.64
N PHE A 35 8.27 9.13 -11.81
CA PHE A 35 7.92 7.91 -12.53
C PHE A 35 8.78 6.77 -12.00
N TRP A 36 8.21 5.58 -11.87
CA TRP A 36 8.95 4.41 -11.41
C TRP A 36 8.51 3.15 -12.11
N ALA A 37 9.42 2.18 -12.19
CA ALA A 37 9.14 0.82 -12.64
C ALA A 37 10.06 -0.20 -11.96
N GLY A 38 9.53 -1.39 -11.70
CA GLY A 38 10.26 -2.52 -11.13
C GLY A 38 9.56 -3.16 -9.93
N LYS A 39 10.27 -4.03 -9.21
CA LYS A 39 9.80 -4.66 -7.97
C LYS A 39 10.07 -3.73 -6.80
N ARG A 40 9.03 -3.31 -6.07
CA ARG A 40 9.17 -2.40 -4.93
C ARG A 40 8.10 -2.61 -3.86
N PHE A 41 8.35 -2.01 -2.70
CA PHE A 41 7.31 -1.61 -1.77
C PHE A 41 6.85 -0.22 -2.16
N ASP A 42 5.54 0.01 -2.11
CA ASP A 42 5.02 1.34 -2.40
C ASP A 42 5.60 2.36 -1.43
N ARG A 43 5.99 3.52 -1.96
CA ARG A 43 6.64 4.59 -1.18
C ARG A 43 5.77 5.07 -0.02
N ASP A 44 4.45 5.04 -0.19
CA ASP A 44 3.50 5.66 0.74
C ASP A 44 2.81 4.64 1.65
N ASN A 45 3.38 3.43 1.77
CA ASN A 45 3.08 2.51 2.87
C ASN A 45 3.44 3.14 4.22
N PHE A 46 2.73 2.77 5.29
CA PHE A 46 3.05 3.23 6.64
C PHE A 46 2.58 2.24 7.70
N ASP A 47 3.22 2.30 8.86
CA ASP A 47 3.09 1.33 9.94
C ASP A 47 2.74 1.97 11.29
N ILE A 48 2.34 1.11 12.22
CA ILE A 48 2.43 1.37 13.65
C ILE A 48 3.71 0.71 14.13
N HIS A 49 4.78 1.49 14.16
CA HIS A 49 6.13 0.98 14.42
C HIS A 49 6.27 0.17 15.71
N PHE A 50 5.60 0.57 16.78
CA PHE A 50 5.66 -0.11 18.08
C PHE A 50 4.83 -1.40 18.17
N PHE A 51 4.02 -1.70 17.14
CA PHE A 51 3.34 -2.98 16.99
C PHE A 51 3.91 -3.83 15.86
N ASP A 52 4.97 -3.37 15.18
CA ASP A 52 5.58 -4.05 14.02
C ASP A 52 4.53 -4.46 12.97
N SER A 53 3.57 -3.56 12.72
CA SER A 53 2.46 -3.82 11.79
C SER A 53 2.23 -2.64 10.88
N ASP A 54 2.31 -2.89 9.57
CA ASP A 54 1.81 -1.98 8.56
C ASP A 54 0.29 -1.74 8.72
N ILE A 55 -0.14 -0.52 8.42
CA ILE A 55 -1.54 -0.20 8.19
C ILE A 55 -1.94 -0.62 6.78
N VAL A 56 -1.10 -0.25 5.80
CA VAL A 56 -1.17 -0.70 4.41
C VAL A 56 0.23 -1.10 3.96
N PHE A 57 0.31 -2.24 3.30
CA PHE A 57 1.51 -2.76 2.65
C PHE A 57 1.19 -3.18 1.21
N LEU A 58 1.31 -2.22 0.29
CA LEU A 58 1.28 -2.46 -1.15
C LEU A 58 2.70 -2.78 -1.65
N SER A 59 2.84 -3.88 -2.38
CA SER A 59 4.11 -4.30 -2.97
C SER A 59 3.88 -5.23 -4.14
N GLY A 60 4.90 -5.35 -4.99
CA GLY A 60 4.88 -6.21 -6.17
C GLY A 60 5.83 -5.70 -7.23
N THR A 61 5.67 -6.21 -8.44
CA THR A 61 6.38 -5.72 -9.63
C THR A 61 5.45 -4.88 -10.46
N GLY A 62 5.84 -3.68 -10.86
CA GLY A 62 4.92 -2.82 -11.58
C GLY A 62 5.52 -1.51 -12.03
N ALA A 63 4.66 -0.53 -12.22
CA ALA A 63 5.03 0.83 -12.56
C ALA A 63 4.01 1.82 -12.04
N GLY A 64 4.41 3.07 -11.90
CA GLY A 64 3.53 4.12 -11.45
C GLY A 64 4.14 5.51 -11.52
N VAL A 65 3.34 6.46 -11.06
CA VAL A 65 3.68 7.88 -11.00
C VAL A 65 3.27 8.41 -9.63
N TYR A 66 4.23 8.99 -8.93
CA TYR A 66 4.01 9.68 -7.66
C TYR A 66 3.90 11.19 -7.86
N ASP A 67 3.22 11.85 -6.94
CA ASP A 67 3.16 13.30 -6.77
C ASP A 67 2.58 14.07 -7.96
N ILE A 68 1.59 13.48 -8.64
CA ILE A 68 0.83 14.18 -9.68
C ILE A 68 0.05 15.32 -9.01
N GLN A 69 0.36 16.56 -9.37
CA GLN A 69 -0.24 17.74 -8.77
C GLN A 69 -1.59 18.05 -9.46
N MET A 70 -2.69 17.95 -8.72
CA MET A 70 -4.04 18.26 -9.23
C MET A 70 -4.46 19.70 -8.89
N SER A 71 -4.10 20.17 -7.70
CA SER A 71 -4.23 21.56 -7.22
C SER A 71 -3.27 21.78 -6.05
N ASP A 72 -3.07 23.00 -5.54
CA ASP A 72 -2.08 23.32 -4.49
C ASP A 72 -2.10 22.40 -3.25
N SER A 73 -3.27 21.85 -2.90
CA SER A 73 -3.45 20.96 -1.74
C SER A 73 -3.82 19.53 -2.09
N TRP A 74 -3.89 19.18 -3.38
CA TRP A 74 -4.26 17.85 -3.86
C TRP A 74 -3.18 17.23 -4.73
N LYS A 75 -2.61 16.12 -4.24
CA LYS A 75 -1.70 15.25 -4.98
C LYS A 75 -2.30 13.86 -5.17
N VAL A 76 -1.93 13.22 -6.27
CA VAL A 76 -2.35 11.86 -6.59
C VAL A 76 -1.15 11.01 -6.96
N ASN A 77 -1.16 9.77 -6.48
CA ASN A 77 -0.30 8.71 -6.96
C ASN A 77 -1.15 7.66 -7.67
N VAL A 78 -0.66 7.16 -8.79
CA VAL A 78 -1.28 6.06 -9.53
C VAL A 78 -0.25 4.98 -9.80
N SER A 79 -0.65 3.73 -9.69
CA SER A 79 0.23 2.61 -10.01
C SER A 79 -0.54 1.36 -10.37
N ILE A 80 0.14 0.46 -11.08
CA ILE A 80 -0.27 -0.91 -11.30
C ILE A 80 0.83 -1.80 -10.72
N TYR A 81 0.44 -2.76 -9.89
CA TYR A 81 1.32 -3.80 -9.33
C TYR A 81 0.83 -5.17 -9.76
N GLY A 82 1.74 -6.03 -10.20
CA GLY A 82 1.55 -7.46 -10.38
C GLY A 82 2.10 -8.24 -9.19
N ARG A 83 1.42 -9.34 -8.87
CA ARG A 83 1.78 -10.32 -7.84
C ARG A 83 1.39 -11.71 -8.32
N ASP A 84 1.99 -12.74 -7.71
CA ASP A 84 1.66 -14.13 -8.00
C ASP A 84 0.97 -14.76 -6.80
N PHE A 85 -0.02 -15.61 -7.05
CA PHE A 85 -0.60 -16.53 -6.06
C PHE A 85 -0.11 -17.95 -6.31
N GLY A 86 0.18 -18.70 -5.24
CA GLY A 86 0.69 -20.07 -5.34
C GLY A 86 2.22 -20.17 -5.29
N GLU A 87 2.75 -21.32 -5.72
CA GLU A 87 4.19 -21.59 -5.76
C GLU A 87 4.76 -21.26 -7.14
N ILE A 88 5.86 -20.50 -7.18
CA ILE A 88 6.52 -20.01 -8.41
C ILE A 88 7.19 -21.15 -9.21
N ASP A 89 7.35 -22.34 -8.61
CA ASP A 89 8.13 -23.45 -9.18
C ASP A 89 7.28 -24.46 -10.01
N SER A 90 5.96 -24.26 -10.10
CA SER A 90 5.09 -25.10 -10.92
C SER A 90 4.62 -24.35 -12.16
N SER A 91 5.06 -24.81 -13.33
CA SER A 91 4.64 -24.34 -14.66
C SER A 91 3.14 -24.54 -14.98
N SER A 92 2.29 -24.74 -13.97
CA SER A 92 0.87 -25.06 -14.12
C SER A 92 -0.08 -24.31 -13.18
N THR A 93 0.37 -23.31 -12.41
CA THR A 93 -0.50 -22.52 -11.53
C THR A 93 -0.09 -21.04 -11.43
N ASP A 94 0.41 -20.45 -12.50
CA ASP A 94 0.76 -19.02 -12.55
C ASP A 94 -0.52 -18.17 -12.55
N VAL A 95 -1.15 -18.04 -11.38
CA VAL A 95 -2.27 -17.14 -11.17
C VAL A 95 -1.70 -15.78 -10.79
N GLU A 96 -1.68 -14.89 -11.78
CA GLU A 96 -1.25 -13.51 -11.60
C GLU A 96 -2.40 -12.68 -11.02
N ASN A 97 -2.08 -11.80 -10.07
CA ASN A 97 -2.98 -10.80 -9.52
C ASN A 97 -2.47 -9.41 -9.89
N TYR A 98 -3.31 -8.64 -10.57
CA TYR A 98 -3.03 -7.26 -10.95
C TYR A 98 -3.83 -6.31 -10.08
N ILE A 99 -3.13 -5.35 -9.49
CA ILE A 99 -3.66 -4.36 -8.55
C ILE A 99 -3.47 -2.98 -9.20
N ALA A 100 -4.57 -2.34 -9.59
CA ALA A 100 -4.57 -0.93 -9.97
C ALA A 100 -4.94 -0.08 -8.76
N THR A 101 -4.12 0.92 -8.43
CA THR A 101 -4.34 1.77 -7.27
C THR A 101 -4.30 3.26 -7.62
N MET A 102 -5.13 4.02 -6.92
CA MET A 102 -5.12 5.47 -6.91
C MET A 102 -5.09 5.94 -5.46
N ASN A 103 -4.07 6.71 -5.10
CA ASN A 103 -3.87 7.20 -3.75
C ASN A 103 -3.85 8.74 -3.75
N ASN A 104 -4.89 9.33 -3.17
CA ASN A 104 -5.14 10.77 -3.16
C ASN A 104 -4.74 11.36 -1.81
N ARG A 105 -4.03 12.48 -1.83
CA ARG A 105 -3.65 13.28 -0.66
C ARG A 105 -4.27 14.68 -0.77
N PHE A 106 -5.13 15.04 0.17
CA PHE A 106 -5.78 16.36 0.27
C PHE A 106 -5.36 17.03 1.58
N GLY A 107 -4.23 17.74 1.57
CA GLY A 107 -3.55 18.14 2.80
C GLY A 107 -3.33 16.94 3.72
N ASN A 108 -3.96 16.96 4.89
CA ASN A 108 -3.83 15.92 5.91
C ASN A 108 -4.72 14.68 5.68
N TRP A 109 -5.61 14.72 4.69
CA TRP A 109 -6.48 13.59 4.36
C TRP A 109 -5.87 12.69 3.28
N GLN A 110 -6.10 11.40 3.39
CA GLN A 110 -5.70 10.39 2.42
C GLN A 110 -6.89 9.52 2.03
N LEU A 111 -7.09 9.32 0.73
CA LEU A 111 -8.03 8.35 0.17
C LEU A 111 -7.29 7.46 -0.82
N MET A 112 -7.14 6.19 -0.46
CA MET A 112 -6.59 5.16 -1.33
C MET A 112 -7.71 4.25 -1.79
N LEU A 113 -7.73 3.96 -3.10
CA LEU A 113 -8.64 3.02 -3.73
C LEU A 113 -7.81 2.04 -4.55
N SER A 114 -8.07 0.76 -4.42
CA SER A 114 -7.40 -0.28 -5.20
C SER A 114 -8.42 -1.27 -5.75
N GLY A 115 -8.30 -1.58 -7.03
CA GLY A 115 -9.04 -2.65 -7.69
C GLY A 115 -8.10 -3.77 -8.08
N MET A 116 -8.54 -5.01 -7.89
CA MET A 116 -7.72 -6.20 -8.08
C MET A 116 -8.44 -7.18 -9.00
N THR A 117 -7.66 -7.84 -9.84
CA THR A 117 -8.15 -8.94 -10.67
C THR A 117 -7.08 -10.01 -10.76
N SER A 118 -7.50 -11.26 -10.60
CA SER A 118 -6.68 -12.43 -10.71
C SER A 118 -7.46 -13.48 -11.49
N ALA A 119 -7.11 -13.62 -12.77
CA ALA A 119 -7.85 -14.50 -13.66
C ALA A 119 -7.65 -15.97 -13.23
N ASP A 120 -8.74 -16.74 -13.26
CA ASP A 120 -8.74 -18.18 -12.99
C ASP A 120 -8.20 -18.53 -11.57
N ASN A 121 -8.32 -17.61 -10.61
CA ASN A 121 -7.89 -17.89 -9.22
C ASN A 121 -8.82 -18.92 -8.56
N ASN A 122 -10.10 -18.92 -8.91
CA ASN A 122 -11.04 -19.96 -8.51
C ASN A 122 -10.67 -21.37 -9.05
N ASP A 123 -9.96 -21.46 -10.18
CA ASP A 123 -9.48 -22.75 -10.70
C ASP A 123 -8.31 -23.30 -9.88
N ARG A 124 -7.55 -22.42 -9.21
CA ARG A 124 -6.50 -22.78 -8.25
C ARG A 124 -7.08 -23.22 -6.90
N VAL A 125 -8.09 -22.52 -6.40
CA VAL A 125 -8.79 -22.82 -5.13
C VAL A 125 -10.29 -22.59 -5.32
N GLU A 126 -11.08 -23.66 -5.24
CA GLU A 126 -12.54 -23.58 -5.40
C GLU A 126 -13.16 -22.60 -4.37
N GLY A 127 -13.94 -21.65 -4.86
CA GLY A 127 -14.57 -20.57 -4.10
C GLY A 127 -13.70 -19.32 -3.93
N ALA A 128 -12.43 -19.34 -4.35
CA ALA A 128 -11.56 -18.17 -4.26
C ALA A 128 -11.98 -17.05 -5.21
N ALA A 129 -11.81 -15.81 -4.78
CA ALA A 129 -12.22 -14.63 -5.51
C ALA A 129 -11.28 -14.34 -6.67
N ASP A 130 -11.83 -14.06 -7.85
CA ASP A 130 -11.04 -13.57 -9.00
C ASP A 130 -10.87 -12.03 -8.97
N LYS A 131 -11.60 -11.33 -8.11
CA LYS A 131 -11.64 -9.87 -8.06
C LYS A 131 -11.69 -9.38 -6.63
N GLY A 132 -11.35 -8.12 -6.42
CA GLY A 132 -11.57 -7.47 -5.14
C GLY A 132 -11.39 -5.96 -5.20
N LEU A 133 -11.98 -5.29 -4.24
CA LEU A 133 -11.80 -3.87 -4.01
C LEU A 133 -11.22 -3.65 -2.61
N HIS A 134 -10.35 -2.65 -2.51
CA HIS A 134 -9.79 -2.17 -1.24
C HIS A 134 -9.88 -0.65 -1.20
N ALA A 135 -10.23 -0.12 -0.04
CA ALA A 135 -10.27 1.30 0.21
C ALA A 135 -9.66 1.62 1.57
N MET A 136 -8.96 2.75 1.65
CA MET A 136 -8.52 3.34 2.90
C MET A 136 -8.87 4.83 2.91
N PHE A 137 -9.45 5.27 4.03
CA PHE A 137 -9.62 6.68 4.33
C PHE A 137 -8.90 7.01 5.65
N ALA A 138 -7.96 7.94 5.60
CA ALA A 138 -7.10 8.26 6.72
C ALA A 138 -6.88 9.77 6.90
N TYR A 139 -6.67 10.16 8.15
CA TYR A 139 -6.26 11.49 8.56
C TYR A 139 -4.85 11.42 9.16
N HIS A 140 -3.99 12.34 8.74
CA HIS A 140 -2.59 12.48 9.14
C HIS A 140 -2.44 13.82 9.87
N GLY A 141 -2.63 13.82 11.18
CA GLY A 141 -2.58 15.02 12.00
C GLY A 141 -1.17 15.40 12.43
N ASP A 142 -0.86 16.70 12.34
CA ASP A 142 0.40 17.31 12.81
C ASP A 142 0.40 17.64 14.31
N THR A 143 -0.57 17.07 15.04
CA THR A 143 -0.71 17.13 16.49
C THR A 143 -1.19 15.77 16.99
N CYS A 144 -1.01 15.48 18.29
CA CYS A 144 -1.58 14.29 18.89
C CYS A 144 -3.07 14.51 19.15
N PHE A 145 -3.90 13.98 18.25
CA PHE A 145 -5.37 14.06 18.30
C PHE A 145 -5.94 15.47 18.47
N GLY A 146 -5.23 16.51 17.99
CA GLY A 146 -5.65 17.91 18.14
C GLY A 146 -5.45 18.50 19.54
N MET A 147 -4.85 17.75 20.49
CA MET A 147 -4.80 18.13 21.90
C MET A 147 -3.42 18.62 22.34
N SER A 148 -2.35 18.09 21.75
CA SER A 148 -0.98 18.37 22.18
C SER A 148 0.03 18.27 21.04
N GLU A 149 1.25 18.76 21.29
CA GLU A 149 2.37 18.60 20.36
C GLU A 149 2.62 17.12 20.05
N GLY A 150 2.99 16.84 18.81
CA GLY A 150 3.25 15.49 18.32
C GLY A 150 2.57 15.22 16.99
N PHE A 151 2.12 13.99 16.76
CA PHE A 151 1.34 13.64 15.58
C PHE A 151 0.32 12.56 15.92
N SER A 152 -0.66 12.38 15.04
CA SER A 152 -1.59 11.25 15.11
C SER A 152 -1.99 10.82 13.71
N LYS A 153 -2.27 9.52 13.54
CA LYS A 153 -2.89 9.00 12.33
C LYS A 153 -4.10 8.17 12.73
N THR A 154 -5.21 8.40 12.05
CA THR A 154 -6.46 7.66 12.29
C THR A 154 -7.13 7.38 10.97
N GLY A 155 -7.72 6.20 10.82
CA GLY A 155 -8.43 5.88 9.61
C GLY A 155 -9.16 4.56 9.67
N ILE A 156 -9.74 4.24 8.53
CA ILE A 156 -10.50 3.02 8.29
C ILE A 156 -10.06 2.41 6.97
N LEU A 157 -9.99 1.09 6.95
CA LEU A 157 -9.79 0.29 5.76
C LEU A 157 -11.02 -0.60 5.57
N MET A 158 -11.40 -0.80 4.33
CA MET A 158 -12.49 -1.69 3.94
C MET A 158 -12.09 -2.44 2.69
N GLY A 159 -12.59 -3.66 2.53
CA GLY A 159 -12.34 -4.42 1.32
C GLY A 159 -13.27 -5.60 1.17
N ASP A 160 -13.39 -6.05 -0.08
CA ASP A 160 -14.18 -7.20 -0.51
C ASP A 160 -13.39 -8.09 -1.47
N GLY A 161 -13.77 -9.37 -1.53
CA GLY A 161 -13.10 -10.39 -2.36
C GLY A 161 -11.60 -10.43 -2.07
N LEU A 162 -10.76 -10.37 -3.11
CA LEU A 162 -9.29 -10.30 -2.98
C LEU A 162 -8.79 -9.09 -2.17
N GLY A 163 -9.61 -8.04 -2.04
CA GLY A 163 -9.26 -6.85 -1.27
C GLY A 163 -9.59 -6.93 0.22
N ALA A 164 -10.22 -8.02 0.68
CA ALA A 164 -10.51 -8.23 2.10
C ALA A 164 -9.23 -8.46 2.95
N GLU A 165 -8.07 -8.74 2.34
CA GLU A 165 -6.78 -8.63 3.01
C GLU A 165 -6.34 -7.16 3.07
N LEU A 166 -6.69 -6.50 4.18
CA LEU A 166 -6.60 -5.05 4.31
C LEU A 166 -5.18 -4.51 4.48
N LYS A 167 -4.23 -5.32 4.98
CA LYS A 167 -2.85 -4.89 5.17
C LYS A 167 -2.04 -5.19 3.92
N GLY A 168 -1.86 -6.47 3.60
CA GLY A 168 -1.10 -6.92 2.44
C GLY A 168 -1.96 -6.90 1.17
N ILE A 169 -2.20 -5.72 0.59
CA ILE A 169 -3.11 -5.58 -0.55
C ILE A 169 -2.77 -6.60 -1.65
N GLY A 170 -3.75 -7.45 -1.98
CA GLY A 170 -3.63 -8.50 -2.98
C GLY A 170 -2.62 -9.61 -2.64
N SER A 171 -2.33 -9.87 -1.36
CA SER A 171 -1.40 -10.93 -0.92
C SER A 171 -2.06 -12.26 -0.56
N HIS A 172 -3.39 -12.33 -0.46
CA HIS A 172 -4.10 -13.54 -0.04
C HIS A 172 -5.01 -14.03 -1.17
N GLY A 173 -4.55 -15.03 -1.90
CA GLY A 173 -5.30 -15.59 -3.02
C GLY A 173 -6.47 -16.47 -2.61
N ASP A 174 -6.57 -16.89 -1.35
CA ASP A 174 -7.59 -17.84 -0.90
C ASP A 174 -8.84 -17.15 -0.31
N LEU A 175 -8.94 -15.82 -0.45
CA LEU A 175 -10.14 -15.06 -0.04
C LEU A 175 -11.33 -15.48 -0.90
N LEU A 176 -12.48 -15.75 -0.27
CA LEU A 176 -13.71 -16.10 -0.97
C LEU A 176 -14.31 -14.88 -1.70
N GLU A 177 -15.13 -15.12 -2.72
CA GLU A 177 -15.84 -14.06 -3.46
C GLU A 177 -16.66 -13.13 -2.57
N ASP A 178 -17.21 -13.64 -1.47
CA ASP A 178 -18.04 -12.89 -0.51
C ASP A 178 -17.26 -12.40 0.71
N ALA A 179 -15.93 -12.59 0.75
CA ALA A 179 -15.09 -12.10 1.82
C ALA A 179 -15.23 -10.60 1.98
N LYS A 180 -15.39 -10.13 3.22
CA LYS A 180 -15.47 -8.70 3.57
C LYS A 180 -14.70 -8.43 4.83
N ALA A 181 -13.99 -7.31 4.85
CA ALA A 181 -13.24 -6.89 6.02
C ALA A 181 -13.38 -5.38 6.25
N VAL A 182 -13.34 -5.00 7.52
CA VAL A 182 -13.21 -3.61 7.96
C VAL A 182 -12.15 -3.58 9.06
N ARG A 183 -11.24 -2.60 9.00
CA ARG A 183 -10.22 -2.36 10.04
C ARG A 183 -10.18 -0.88 10.38
N LEU A 184 -10.26 -0.58 11.67
CA LEU A 184 -9.98 0.74 12.21
C LEU A 184 -8.54 0.78 12.70
N PHE A 185 -7.87 1.92 12.51
CA PHE A 185 -6.59 2.18 13.15
C PHE A 185 -6.56 3.60 13.69
N SER A 186 -5.87 3.76 14.81
CA SER A 186 -5.60 5.06 15.40
C SER A 186 -4.35 4.92 16.25
N TYR A 187 -3.39 5.82 16.05
CA TYR A 187 -2.22 5.91 16.90
C TYR A 187 -1.70 7.34 16.93
N GLY A 188 -0.98 7.67 17.99
CA GLY A 188 -0.36 8.98 18.12
C GLY A 188 0.96 8.91 18.85
N VAL A 189 1.70 10.01 18.83
CA VAL A 189 2.88 10.19 19.67
C VAL A 189 2.80 11.58 20.25
N THR A 190 3.00 11.71 21.55
CA THR A 190 3.04 13.02 22.21
C THR A 190 4.02 13.06 23.37
N ARG A 191 4.37 14.29 23.75
CA ARG A 191 5.16 14.59 24.93
C ARG A 191 4.23 14.95 26.09
N ILE A 192 4.35 14.23 27.21
CA ILE A 192 3.58 14.48 28.44
C ILE A 192 4.42 15.17 29.54
N GLY A 193 5.71 15.38 29.28
CA GLY A 193 6.63 16.08 30.19
C GLY A 193 8.02 16.24 29.60
N VAL A 194 8.95 16.85 30.33
CA VAL A 194 10.29 17.17 29.78
C VAL A 194 11.01 15.92 29.25
N ASN A 195 10.92 14.80 29.98
CA ASN A 195 11.60 13.55 29.62
C ASN A 195 10.64 12.40 29.34
N TRP A 196 9.35 12.68 29.16
CA TRP A 196 8.31 11.66 29.01
C TRP A 196 7.58 11.79 27.69
N ARG A 197 7.53 10.67 26.95
CA ARG A 197 6.80 10.52 25.68
C ARG A 197 5.89 9.30 25.81
N VAL A 198 4.73 9.38 25.17
CA VAL A 198 3.77 8.27 25.09
C VAL A 198 3.34 8.09 23.64
N ALA A 199 3.09 6.84 23.26
CA ALA A 199 2.58 6.47 21.96
C ALA A 199 1.39 5.52 22.14
N PRO A 200 0.16 6.06 22.29
CA PRO A 200 -1.05 5.26 22.34
C PRO A 200 -1.46 4.73 20.97
#